data_AF-A0A953S953-F1
#
_entry.id   AF-A0A953S953-F1
#
_cell.length_a   1.000
_cell.length_b   1.000
_cell.length_c   1.000
_cell.angle_alpha   90.00
_cell.angle_beta   90.00
_cell.angle_gamma   90.00
#
_symmetry.space_group_name_H-M   'P 1'
#
loop_
_entity.id
_entity.type
_entity.pdbx_description
1 polymer ?
#
loop_
_entity_poly.entity_id
_entity_poly.type
_entity_poly.pdbx_seq_one_letter_code
_entity_poly.pdbx_strand_id
1 'polypeptide(L)'
;MRIKPIVLTLAICGTLSSQSYSTKNAKRVEPRSANADPLPCTYLIDTADLGIRGTEGGMEFTIITGSTCPWSISGLPPWLRVSGSAQGTGSAEVTLEADNNPGGLRVAVFMVAGVAVPIRQFDPSVCSAGTGCSLRPVPHVASGGEWTTALFAVNPTTHAADWSATFYDDNGSPIALPFTGRVGNVSTLTSSIPALGRIDYEAGNASLAVQGSWGLITTDIATTTQALFRRAVANGIYYEAAVPTSDGYNEFVIPFDATTFLPTGAPLYTGFAIANLNPSGAAHIVCTARDQSGTVIPNAVTIPSLNPLGHYAGYSFPVLTGKRGTLDCSADTLVSAIALRVIGTEAFSTLPVIVNDP
;
A
#
# COMPACT_ATOMS: atom_id res chain seq x y z
N MET A 1 -10.17 21.11 35.92
CA MET A 1 -10.71 20.68 34.60
C MET A 1 -10.52 19.17 34.52
N ARG A 2 -11.56 18.37 34.78
CA ARG A 2 -11.44 16.90 34.86
C ARG A 2 -11.65 16.31 33.46
N ILE A 3 -10.60 15.71 32.90
CA ILE A 3 -10.65 14.93 31.68
C ILE A 3 -11.50 13.68 31.97
N LYS A 4 -12.65 13.54 31.30
CA LYS A 4 -13.42 12.30 31.33
C LYS A 4 -12.70 11.26 30.46
N PRO A 5 -12.55 10.01 30.91
CA PRO A 5 -12.01 8.95 30.07
C PRO A 5 -12.97 8.67 28.90
N ILE A 6 -12.43 8.58 27.69
CA ILE A 6 -13.14 8.06 26.52
C ILE A 6 -13.26 6.54 26.73
N VAL A 7 -14.45 6.09 27.09
CA VAL A 7 -14.77 4.66 27.14
C VAL A 7 -15.10 4.23 25.71
N LEU A 8 -14.22 3.45 25.10
CA LEU A 8 -14.48 2.80 23.81
C LEU A 8 -15.38 1.58 24.07
N THR A 9 -16.70 1.78 24.03
CA THR A 9 -17.66 0.67 24.12
C THR A 9 -17.81 0.01 22.75
N LEU A 10 -17.06 -1.06 22.51
CA LEU A 10 -17.29 -1.95 21.37
C LEU A 10 -18.57 -2.75 21.64
N ALA A 11 -19.66 -2.45 20.94
CA ALA A 11 -20.89 -3.23 21.02
C ALA A 11 -20.70 -4.55 20.24
N ILE A 12 -20.53 -5.66 20.96
CA ILE A 12 -20.57 -7.01 20.39
C ILE A 12 -22.02 -7.51 20.49
N CYS A 13 -22.62 -7.88 19.36
CA CYS A 13 -23.94 -8.53 19.26
C CYS A 13 -23.84 -9.50 18.07
N GLY A 14 -24.16 -10.80 18.12
CA GLY A 14 -24.68 -11.66 19.19
C GLY A 14 -24.38 -13.14 18.84
N THR A 15 -24.94 -14.05 19.62
CA THR A 15 -24.70 -15.48 19.62
C THR A 15 -25.13 -16.21 18.33
N LEU A 16 -24.24 -17.04 17.78
CA LEU A 16 -24.56 -18.04 16.76
C LEU A 16 -25.16 -19.28 17.43
N SER A 17 -26.37 -19.68 17.02
CA SER A 17 -26.92 -21.01 17.32
C SER A 17 -26.57 -21.96 16.17
N SER A 18 -25.99 -23.10 16.49
CA SER A 18 -25.71 -24.16 15.51
C SER A 18 -26.97 -24.98 15.25
N GLN A 19 -27.39 -25.07 14.00
CA GLN A 19 -28.35 -26.08 13.54
C GLN A 19 -27.60 -27.15 12.74
N SER A 20 -27.71 -28.40 13.17
CA SER A 20 -27.21 -29.57 12.45
C SER A 20 -28.24 -30.00 11.40
N TYR A 21 -27.86 -29.95 10.11
CA TYR A 21 -28.64 -30.54 9.01
C TYR A 21 -28.17 -31.97 8.74
N SER A 22 -29.12 -32.90 8.62
CA SER A 22 -28.90 -34.30 8.25
C SER A 22 -29.00 -34.48 6.74
N THR A 23 -27.92 -34.86 6.07
CA THR A 23 -27.93 -35.21 4.64
C THR A 23 -28.15 -36.70 4.46
N LYS A 24 -29.41 -37.12 4.21
CA LYS A 24 -29.71 -38.45 3.65
C LYS A 24 -29.90 -38.33 2.12
N ASN A 25 -29.13 -39.15 1.40
CA ASN A 25 -29.24 -39.52 -0.02
C ASN A 25 -28.80 -38.50 -1.08
N ALA A 26 -27.49 -38.44 -1.34
CA ALA A 26 -26.95 -38.04 -2.65
C ALA A 26 -26.39 -39.29 -3.36
N LYS A 27 -26.98 -39.66 -4.51
CA LYS A 27 -26.43 -40.69 -5.40
C LYS A 27 -25.13 -40.15 -6.02
N ARG A 28 -24.05 -40.96 -5.96
CA ARG A 28 -22.76 -40.69 -6.62
C ARG A 28 -22.97 -40.64 -8.13
N VAL A 29 -22.89 -39.44 -8.72
CA VAL A 29 -22.68 -39.26 -10.15
C VAL A 29 -21.18 -39.08 -10.33
N GLU A 30 -20.52 -39.98 -11.06
CA GLU A 30 -19.10 -39.81 -11.40
C GLU A 30 -18.96 -38.64 -12.38
N PRO A 31 -18.09 -37.66 -12.11
CA PRO A 31 -17.85 -36.59 -13.07
C PRO A 31 -17.13 -37.16 -14.29
N ARG A 32 -17.78 -37.02 -15.44
CA ARG A 32 -17.19 -37.21 -16.77
C ARG A 32 -16.04 -36.22 -16.88
N SER A 33 -14.83 -36.71 -17.19
CA SER A 33 -13.63 -35.90 -17.40
C SER A 33 -13.90 -34.81 -18.45
N ALA A 34 -14.05 -33.57 -17.98
CA ALA A 34 -13.89 -32.40 -18.81
C ALA A 34 -12.39 -32.11 -18.85
N ASN A 35 -11.80 -32.11 -20.05
CA ASN A 35 -10.47 -31.53 -20.25
C ASN A 35 -10.57 -30.05 -19.87
N ALA A 36 -10.20 -29.72 -18.64
CA ALA A 36 -9.96 -28.35 -18.24
C ALA A 36 -8.64 -27.92 -18.91
N ASP A 37 -8.68 -26.89 -19.75
CA ASP A 37 -7.45 -26.19 -20.12
C ASP A 37 -6.72 -25.79 -18.83
N PRO A 38 -5.39 -25.93 -18.75
CA PRO A 38 -4.66 -25.51 -17.56
C PRO A 38 -4.92 -24.02 -17.33
N LEU A 39 -5.40 -23.69 -16.12
CA LEU A 39 -5.58 -22.29 -15.73
C LEU A 39 -4.25 -21.55 -15.93
N PRO A 40 -4.25 -20.35 -16.54
CA PRO A 40 -3.04 -19.56 -16.66
C PRO A 40 -2.49 -19.26 -15.27
N CYS A 41 -1.16 -19.26 -15.14
CA CYS A 41 -0.52 -19.02 -13.86
C CYS A 41 -0.61 -17.56 -13.47
N THR A 42 -1.12 -17.31 -12.26
CA THR A 42 -1.06 -16.02 -11.57
C THR A 42 0.08 -16.05 -10.56
N TYR A 43 0.82 -14.95 -10.45
CA TYR A 43 1.94 -14.82 -9.52
C TYR A 43 1.74 -13.57 -8.67
N LEU A 44 1.57 -13.78 -7.38
CA LEU A 44 1.53 -12.71 -6.41
C LEU A 44 2.91 -12.61 -5.75
N ILE A 45 3.45 -11.41 -5.79
CA ILE A 45 4.72 -11.04 -5.18
C ILE A 45 4.39 -10.02 -4.09
N ASP A 46 4.62 -10.41 -2.85
CA ASP A 46 4.54 -9.54 -1.69
C ASP A 46 5.93 -9.40 -1.09
N THR A 47 6.34 -8.15 -0.84
CA THR A 47 7.59 -7.83 -0.20
C THR A 47 7.29 -6.97 1.02
N ALA A 48 7.54 -7.53 2.21
CA ALA A 48 7.48 -6.78 3.46
C ALA A 48 8.54 -5.67 3.53
N ASP A 49 9.54 -5.66 2.64
CA ASP A 49 10.50 -4.58 2.50
C ASP A 49 11.06 -4.46 1.07
N LEU A 50 11.14 -3.24 0.57
CA LEU A 50 11.78 -2.92 -0.71
C LEU A 50 13.25 -2.50 -0.55
N GLY A 51 13.71 -2.41 0.70
CA GLY A 51 15.03 -1.94 1.10
C GLY A 51 15.91 -3.07 1.61
N ILE A 52 17.19 -3.06 1.20
CA ILE A 52 18.23 -3.87 1.84
C ILE A 52 19.28 -2.93 2.44
N ARG A 53 19.74 -3.26 3.66
CA ARG A 53 20.88 -2.56 4.27
C ARG A 53 22.15 -2.80 3.45
N GLY A 54 23.04 -1.83 3.40
CA GLY A 54 24.30 -1.96 2.67
C GLY A 54 25.31 -2.97 3.19
N THR A 55 25.10 -3.60 4.34
CA THR A 55 25.97 -4.70 4.81
C THR A 55 25.66 -6.00 4.07
N GLU A 56 26.51 -7.02 4.16
CA GLU A 56 26.12 -8.38 3.74
C GLU A 56 24.78 -8.74 4.40
N GLY A 57 23.81 -9.16 3.58
CA GLY A 57 22.43 -9.35 3.99
C GLY A 57 21.54 -9.67 2.80
N GLY A 58 20.30 -10.05 3.10
CA GLY A 58 19.35 -10.45 2.08
C GLY A 58 18.00 -9.76 2.19
N MET A 59 17.21 -9.84 1.11
CA MET A 59 15.77 -9.61 1.17
C MET A 59 15.05 -10.95 1.05
N GLU A 60 13.94 -11.07 1.75
CA GLU A 60 13.00 -12.16 1.58
C GLU A 60 11.76 -11.62 0.86
N PHE A 61 11.28 -12.40 -0.10
CA PHE A 61 9.98 -12.16 -0.71
C PHE A 61 9.27 -13.49 -0.94
N THR A 62 7.95 -13.43 -0.95
CA THR A 62 7.11 -14.61 -1.19
C THR A 62 6.58 -14.58 -2.61
N ILE A 63 6.69 -15.72 -3.30
CA ILE A 63 5.97 -16.01 -4.53
C ILE A 63 4.77 -16.87 -4.15
N ILE A 64 3.55 -16.37 -4.38
CA ILE A 64 2.32 -17.15 -4.22
C ILE A 64 1.79 -17.48 -5.62
N THR A 65 1.64 -18.79 -5.90
CA THR A 65 1.13 -19.27 -7.19
C THR A 65 0.55 -20.68 -7.09
N GLY A 66 -0.09 -21.16 -8.17
CA GLY A 66 -0.61 -22.52 -8.24
C GLY A 66 0.51 -23.57 -8.17
N SER A 67 0.25 -24.72 -7.58
CA SER A 67 1.26 -25.77 -7.34
C SER A 67 1.94 -26.34 -8.59
N THR A 68 1.38 -26.11 -9.77
CA THR A 68 1.94 -26.52 -11.07
C THR A 68 2.58 -25.38 -11.85
N CYS A 69 2.56 -24.16 -11.31
CA CYS A 69 3.02 -22.97 -12.00
C CYS A 69 4.54 -22.82 -11.88
N PRO A 70 5.28 -22.91 -13.00
CA PRO A 70 6.71 -22.70 -12.98
C PRO A 70 7.01 -21.21 -12.81
N TRP A 71 8.08 -20.86 -12.10
CA TRP A 71 8.54 -19.48 -12.00
C TRP A 71 10.05 -19.41 -12.18
N SER A 72 10.52 -18.23 -12.58
CA SER A 72 11.94 -17.93 -12.73
C SER A 72 12.23 -16.48 -12.34
N ILE A 73 13.43 -16.27 -11.81
CA ILE A 73 13.99 -14.95 -11.49
C ILE A 73 15.04 -14.62 -12.55
N SER A 74 15.00 -13.41 -13.10
CA SER A 74 15.94 -12.98 -14.14
C SER A 74 16.22 -11.48 -14.08
N GLY A 75 17.30 -11.04 -14.75
CA GLY A 75 17.67 -9.62 -14.79
C GLY A 75 18.28 -9.09 -13.49
N LEU A 76 18.79 -9.97 -12.62
CA LEU A 76 19.48 -9.54 -11.41
C LEU A 76 20.77 -8.76 -11.76
N PRO A 77 21.04 -7.62 -11.09
CA PRO A 77 22.30 -6.93 -11.23
C PRO A 77 23.46 -7.75 -10.63
N PRO A 78 24.72 -7.48 -11.00
CA PRO A 78 25.87 -8.29 -10.55
C PRO A 78 26.09 -8.35 -9.04
N TRP A 79 25.54 -7.40 -8.29
CA TRP A 79 25.64 -7.31 -6.83
C TRP A 79 24.51 -8.03 -6.08
N LEU A 80 23.59 -8.70 -6.80
CA LEU A 80 22.54 -9.54 -6.25
C LEU A 80 22.66 -10.98 -6.75
N ARG A 81 22.40 -11.93 -5.87
CA ARG A 81 22.26 -13.35 -6.20
C ARG A 81 21.07 -13.97 -5.46
N VAL A 82 20.44 -14.99 -6.04
CA VAL A 82 19.45 -15.80 -5.33
C VAL A 82 20.19 -16.79 -4.43
N SER A 83 19.80 -16.90 -3.17
CA SER A 83 20.26 -17.99 -2.31
C SER A 83 19.54 -19.28 -2.74
N GLY A 84 20.28 -20.25 -3.28
CA GLY A 84 19.70 -21.49 -3.82
C GLY A 84 19.29 -21.38 -5.29
N SER A 85 18.03 -21.70 -5.61
CA SER A 85 17.55 -21.79 -7.00
C SER A 85 16.78 -20.55 -7.42
N ALA A 86 17.18 -19.96 -8.55
CA ALA A 86 16.46 -18.86 -9.21
C ALA A 86 15.22 -19.32 -10.01
N GLN A 87 14.85 -20.61 -9.91
CA GLN A 87 13.73 -21.21 -10.64
C GLN A 87 13.04 -22.26 -9.76
N GLY A 88 11.74 -22.43 -9.94
CA GLY A 88 10.96 -23.41 -9.17
C GLY A 88 9.55 -23.60 -9.71
N THR A 89 8.71 -24.27 -8.93
CA THR A 89 7.31 -24.55 -9.26
C THR A 89 6.46 -24.52 -7.99
N GLY A 90 5.26 -23.93 -8.06
CA GLY A 90 4.44 -23.69 -6.88
C GLY A 90 4.94 -22.52 -6.03
N SER A 91 4.20 -22.18 -4.96
CA SER A 91 4.60 -21.11 -4.05
C SER A 91 5.96 -21.37 -3.41
N ALA A 92 6.73 -20.30 -3.20
CA ALA A 92 8.07 -20.38 -2.62
C ALA A 92 8.42 -19.08 -1.88
N GLU A 93 9.21 -19.23 -0.82
CA GLU A 93 9.93 -18.13 -0.19
C GLU A 93 11.32 -18.04 -0.83
N VAL A 94 11.71 -16.84 -1.24
CA VAL A 94 12.99 -16.60 -1.93
C VAL A 94 13.80 -15.59 -1.14
N THR A 95 15.05 -15.95 -0.85
CA THR A 95 16.04 -15.06 -0.28
C THR A 95 17.01 -14.60 -1.36
N LEU A 96 17.18 -13.29 -1.54
CA LEU A 96 18.32 -12.74 -2.28
C LEU A 96 19.45 -12.41 -1.33
N GLU A 97 20.68 -12.54 -1.78
CA GLU A 97 21.87 -12.07 -1.08
C GLU A 97 22.46 -10.88 -1.86
N ALA A 98 22.69 -9.78 -1.15
CA ALA A 98 23.30 -8.59 -1.69
C ALA A 98 24.75 -8.45 -1.24
N ASP A 99 25.63 -8.06 -2.18
CA ASP A 99 27.00 -7.72 -1.85
C ASP A 99 27.08 -6.41 -1.06
N ASN A 100 28.06 -6.28 -0.16
CA ASN A 100 28.25 -5.05 0.61
C ASN A 100 28.31 -3.80 -0.29
N ASN A 101 27.60 -2.75 0.11
CA ASN A 101 27.51 -1.47 -0.60
C ASN A 101 28.06 -0.34 0.27
N PRO A 102 29.38 -0.12 0.35
CA PRO A 102 29.99 0.96 1.13
C PRO A 102 29.87 2.34 0.44
N GLY A 103 29.03 2.45 -0.58
CA GLY A 103 28.77 3.66 -1.35
C GLY A 103 27.29 4.01 -1.30
N GLY A 104 26.89 5.06 -2.02
CA GLY A 104 25.51 5.54 -2.04
C GLY A 104 24.46 4.50 -2.50
N LEU A 105 23.19 4.91 -2.43
CA LEU A 105 22.03 4.09 -2.80
C LEU A 105 22.18 3.41 -4.17
N ARG A 106 22.09 2.07 -4.20
CA ARG A 106 21.92 1.30 -5.43
C ARG A 106 20.46 1.00 -5.66
N VAL A 107 20.05 1.08 -6.91
CA VAL A 107 18.69 0.80 -7.34
C VAL A 107 18.75 -0.19 -8.49
N ALA A 108 17.91 -1.22 -8.45
CA ALA A 108 17.73 -2.14 -9.56
C ALA A 108 16.27 -2.57 -9.69
N VAL A 109 15.95 -3.16 -10.84
CA VAL A 109 14.68 -3.82 -11.10
C VAL A 109 15.02 -5.16 -11.76
N PHE A 110 14.45 -6.24 -11.22
CA PHE A 110 14.59 -7.58 -11.77
C PHE A 110 13.20 -8.18 -11.96
N MET A 111 13.12 -9.31 -12.68
CA MET A 111 11.85 -9.95 -13.00
C MET A 111 11.66 -11.21 -12.15
N VAL A 112 10.46 -11.36 -11.58
CA VAL A 112 10.00 -12.57 -10.90
C VAL A 112 8.72 -13.04 -11.58
N ALA A 113 8.78 -14.15 -12.30
CA ALA A 113 7.62 -14.70 -13.02
C ALA A 113 6.87 -13.68 -13.91
N GLY A 114 7.58 -12.71 -14.48
CA GLY A 114 7.01 -11.65 -15.31
C GLY A 114 6.59 -10.37 -14.57
N VAL A 115 6.68 -10.34 -13.24
CA VAL A 115 6.46 -9.14 -12.40
C VAL A 115 7.79 -8.42 -12.18
N ALA A 116 7.81 -7.11 -12.41
CA ALA A 116 8.96 -6.27 -12.12
C ALA A 116 9.06 -5.96 -10.61
N VAL A 117 10.19 -6.33 -10.00
CA VAL A 117 10.45 -6.13 -8.58
C VAL A 117 11.54 -5.07 -8.42
N PRO A 118 11.20 -3.85 -7.96
CA PRO A 118 12.18 -2.83 -7.63
C PRO A 118 12.86 -3.11 -6.30
N ILE A 119 14.17 -2.88 -6.25
CA ILE A 119 14.97 -3.08 -5.06
C ILE A 119 15.91 -1.90 -4.84
N ARG A 120 16.09 -1.54 -3.57
CA ARG A 120 16.94 -0.41 -3.15
C ARG A 120 17.91 -0.88 -2.09
N GLN A 121 19.21 -0.82 -2.38
CA GLN A 121 20.25 -1.15 -1.40
C GLN A 121 20.90 0.13 -0.89
N PHE A 122 20.73 0.40 0.40
CA PHE A 122 21.28 1.58 1.05
C PHE A 122 22.78 1.44 1.34
N ASP A 123 23.42 2.53 1.70
CA ASP A 123 24.74 2.50 2.36
C ASP A 123 24.57 2.05 3.83
N PRO A 124 25.53 1.37 4.46
CA PRO A 124 25.47 0.98 5.88
C PRO A 124 25.23 2.14 6.85
N SER A 125 25.56 3.38 6.49
CA SER A 125 25.40 4.55 7.36
C SER A 125 24.00 5.19 7.35
N VAL A 126 23.10 4.77 6.45
CA VAL A 126 21.73 5.33 6.37
C VAL A 126 20.87 4.96 7.58
N CYS A 127 21.14 3.81 8.21
CA CYS A 127 20.40 3.27 9.35
C CYS A 127 21.38 2.82 10.44
N SER A 128 21.48 3.64 11.50
CA SER A 128 22.52 3.53 12.52
C SER A 128 22.21 2.55 13.67
N ALA A 129 20.94 2.16 13.89
CA ALA A 129 20.57 1.25 14.99
C ALA A 129 20.95 -0.23 14.78
N GLY A 130 21.64 -0.58 13.69
CA GLY A 130 22.31 -1.88 13.57
C GLY A 130 21.46 -3.05 13.10
N THR A 131 20.14 -2.91 12.94
CA THR A 131 19.21 -4.01 12.63
C THR A 131 18.61 -4.02 11.22
N GLY A 132 18.88 -3.01 10.38
CA GLY A 132 18.36 -2.95 9.01
C GLY A 132 17.71 -1.60 8.69
N CYS A 133 17.50 -1.34 7.40
CA CYS A 133 16.66 -0.26 6.91
C CYS A 133 15.35 -0.84 6.40
N SER A 134 14.27 -0.09 6.53
CA SER A 134 12.98 -0.42 5.96
C SER A 134 12.45 0.69 5.07
N LEU A 135 11.87 0.30 3.94
CA LEU A 135 11.20 1.19 3.00
C LEU A 135 9.69 1.06 3.11
N ARG A 136 9.03 2.15 3.50
CA ARG A 136 7.58 2.20 3.75
C ARG A 136 6.93 3.26 2.86
N PRO A 137 6.22 2.90 1.79
CA PRO A 137 5.42 3.85 1.04
C PRO A 137 4.26 4.40 1.88
N VAL A 138 4.03 5.71 1.73
CA VAL A 138 2.78 6.39 2.04
C VAL A 138 2.05 6.52 0.71
N PRO A 139 1.03 5.67 0.44
CA PRO A 139 0.43 5.56 -0.89
C PRO A 139 -0.22 6.85 -1.41
N HIS A 140 -0.58 7.76 -0.50
CA HIS A 140 -1.13 9.06 -0.84
C HIS A 140 -0.81 10.10 0.22
N VAL A 141 -0.55 11.33 -0.23
CA VAL A 141 -0.37 12.53 0.58
C VAL A 141 -1.19 13.65 -0.06
N ALA A 142 -2.06 14.27 0.72
CA ALA A 142 -2.87 15.40 0.31
C ALA A 142 -2.52 16.63 1.16
N SER A 143 -2.17 17.75 0.50
CA SER A 143 -1.88 19.00 1.20
C SER A 143 -2.36 20.21 0.43
N GLY A 144 -2.65 21.30 1.13
CA GLY A 144 -3.16 22.53 0.52
C GLY A 144 -4.69 22.58 0.52
N GLY A 145 -5.25 23.77 0.30
CA GLY A 145 -6.67 24.02 0.42
C GLY A 145 -7.20 23.56 1.77
N GLU A 146 -8.18 22.66 1.75
CA GLU A 146 -8.75 22.09 2.96
C GLU A 146 -7.96 20.91 3.56
N TRP A 147 -6.91 20.44 2.89
CA TRP A 147 -6.19 19.22 3.27
C TRP A 147 -4.87 19.51 3.99
N THR A 148 -4.66 18.74 5.06
CA THR A 148 -3.38 18.60 5.77
C THR A 148 -3.07 17.11 5.88
N THR A 149 -1.82 16.72 5.61
CA THR A 149 -1.31 15.40 5.94
C THR A 149 -0.29 15.52 7.05
N ALA A 150 -0.56 14.88 8.18
CA ALA A 150 0.44 14.67 9.21
C ALA A 150 1.16 13.34 8.98
N LEU A 151 2.46 13.31 9.23
CA LEU A 151 3.30 12.12 9.25
C LEU A 151 3.88 12.00 10.66
N PHE A 152 3.83 10.81 11.21
CA PHE A 152 4.51 10.55 12.47
C PHE A 152 5.19 9.20 12.46
N ALA A 153 6.33 9.14 13.14
CA ALA A 153 7.08 7.90 13.31
C ALA A 153 7.38 7.69 14.78
N VAL A 154 7.17 6.47 15.25
CA VAL A 154 7.38 6.04 16.64
C VAL A 154 8.54 5.06 16.68
N ASN A 155 9.46 5.29 17.60
CA ASN A 155 10.60 4.42 17.84
C ASN A 155 10.45 3.74 19.20
N PRO A 156 10.14 2.43 19.24
CA PRO A 156 9.99 1.68 20.48
C PRO A 156 11.33 1.18 21.06
N THR A 157 12.46 1.47 20.41
CA THR A 157 13.78 1.00 20.86
C THR A 157 14.43 1.95 21.86
N THR A 158 15.49 1.48 22.53
CA THR A 158 16.30 2.28 23.46
C THR A 158 17.41 3.11 22.79
N HIS A 159 17.50 3.08 21.47
CA HIS A 159 18.45 3.87 20.69
C HIS A 159 17.70 4.85 19.79
N ALA A 160 18.33 5.96 19.40
CA ALA A 160 17.73 6.82 18.39
C ALA A 160 17.69 6.07 17.04
N ALA A 161 16.66 6.34 16.24
CA ALA A 161 16.46 5.72 14.94
C ALA A 161 16.56 6.76 13.82
N ASP A 162 17.14 6.38 12.69
CA ASP A 162 17.20 7.24 11.51
C ASP A 162 15.87 7.19 10.75
N TRP A 163 15.44 8.34 10.23
CA TRP A 163 14.19 8.46 9.48
C TRP A 163 14.30 9.52 8.38
N SER A 164 13.79 9.19 7.20
CA SER A 164 13.61 10.14 6.11
C SER A 164 12.35 9.84 5.32
N ALA A 165 11.78 10.84 4.65
CA ALA A 165 10.66 10.67 3.74
C ALA A 165 10.86 11.55 2.51
N THR A 166 10.77 10.96 1.31
CA THR A 166 10.83 11.68 0.02
C THR A 166 9.48 11.64 -0.67
N PHE A 167 9.04 12.75 -1.25
CA PHE A 167 7.72 12.90 -1.86
C PHE A 167 7.80 13.08 -3.38
N TYR A 168 6.86 12.47 -4.09
CA TYR A 168 6.78 12.53 -5.55
C TYR A 168 5.37 12.92 -6.01
N ASP A 169 5.31 13.66 -7.12
CA ASP A 169 4.06 14.00 -7.80
C ASP A 169 3.53 12.84 -8.67
N ASP A 170 2.39 13.08 -9.32
CA ASP A 170 1.74 12.11 -10.22
C ASP A 170 2.63 11.67 -11.39
N ASN A 171 3.59 12.51 -11.80
CA ASN A 171 4.53 12.21 -12.88
C ASN A 171 5.79 11.48 -12.41
N GLY A 172 5.95 11.29 -11.09
CA GLY A 172 7.13 10.68 -10.47
C GLY A 172 8.30 11.63 -10.25
N SER A 173 8.07 12.94 -10.36
CA SER A 173 9.07 13.96 -10.05
C SER A 173 9.03 14.33 -8.57
N PRO A 174 10.18 14.61 -7.92
CA PRO A 174 10.18 15.09 -6.54
C PRO A 174 9.34 16.36 -6.38
N ILE A 175 8.44 16.38 -5.38
CA ILE A 175 7.56 17.53 -5.12
C ILE A 175 7.82 18.12 -3.74
N ALA A 176 7.94 19.45 -3.68
CA ALA A 176 8.11 20.16 -2.42
C ALA A 176 6.75 20.41 -1.75
N LEU A 177 6.53 19.80 -0.58
CA LEU A 177 5.31 19.96 0.20
C LEU A 177 5.46 21.04 1.27
N PRO A 178 4.39 21.79 1.60
CA PRO A 178 4.46 22.90 2.54
C PRO A 178 4.42 22.41 4.00
N PHE A 179 5.57 22.00 4.53
CA PHE A 179 5.67 21.57 5.92
C PHE A 179 5.69 22.75 6.89
N THR A 180 4.90 22.64 7.94
CA THR A 180 4.80 23.64 9.01
C THR A 180 6.01 23.57 9.97
N GLY A 181 5.98 24.30 11.09
CA GLY A 181 7.00 24.13 12.14
C GLY A 181 8.43 24.59 11.78
N ARG A 182 8.57 25.58 10.90
CA ARG A 182 9.85 26.11 10.36
C ARG A 182 10.59 25.18 9.38
N VAL A 183 9.97 24.08 8.95
CA VAL A 183 10.55 23.21 7.91
C VAL A 183 10.47 23.87 6.54
N GLY A 184 9.31 24.43 6.18
CA GLY A 184 9.09 25.06 4.88
C GLY A 184 8.81 24.07 3.76
N ASN A 185 8.98 24.52 2.52
CA ASN A 185 8.69 23.69 1.34
C ASN A 185 9.87 22.78 1.02
N VAL A 186 9.72 21.47 1.25
CA VAL A 186 10.77 20.48 1.01
C VAL A 186 10.22 19.23 0.34
N SER A 187 11.02 18.61 -0.52
CA SER A 187 10.69 17.32 -1.15
C SER A 187 11.20 16.11 -0.37
N THR A 188 12.09 16.36 0.60
CA THR A 188 12.64 15.33 1.48
C THR A 188 12.71 15.86 2.90
N LEU A 189 12.22 15.07 3.84
CA LEU A 189 12.42 15.25 5.27
C LEU A 189 13.51 14.29 5.76
N THR A 190 14.29 14.75 6.73
CA THR A 190 15.31 13.93 7.43
C THR A 190 15.26 14.23 8.92
N SER A 191 15.22 13.20 9.74
CA SER A 191 15.17 13.33 11.20
C SER A 191 15.83 12.14 11.89
N SER A 192 16.15 12.32 13.16
CA SER A 192 16.41 11.22 14.09
C SER A 192 15.22 11.11 15.05
N ILE A 193 14.63 9.92 15.16
CA ILE A 193 13.56 9.62 16.12
C ILE A 193 14.22 9.28 17.45
N PRO A 194 13.97 10.03 18.53
CA PRO A 194 14.55 9.72 19.84
C PRO A 194 14.19 8.30 20.30
N ALA A 195 15.06 7.71 21.12
CA ALA A 195 14.78 6.44 21.81
C ALA A 195 13.47 6.52 22.59
N LEU A 196 12.61 5.50 22.47
CA LEU A 196 11.27 5.44 23.07
C LEU A 196 10.38 6.65 22.71
N GLY A 197 10.70 7.33 21.61
CA GLY A 197 10.17 8.63 21.24
C GLY A 197 9.35 8.62 19.96
N ARG A 198 9.00 9.83 19.52
CA ARG A 198 8.22 10.10 18.32
C ARG A 198 8.67 11.39 17.66
N ILE A 199 8.50 11.47 16.34
CA ILE A 199 8.58 12.69 15.55
C ILE A 199 7.26 12.94 14.83
N ASP A 200 7.00 14.21 14.49
CA ASP A 200 5.76 14.67 13.87
C ASP A 200 6.07 15.73 12.81
N TYR A 201 5.48 15.59 11.63
CA TYR A 201 5.52 16.57 10.55
C TYR A 201 4.11 16.80 10.02
N GLU A 202 3.73 18.04 9.74
CA GLU A 202 2.44 18.36 9.10
C GLU A 202 2.68 19.14 7.81
N ALA A 203 2.22 18.60 6.69
CA ALA A 203 2.17 19.27 5.39
C ALA A 203 0.77 19.86 5.16
N GLY A 204 0.68 21.18 5.03
CA GLY A 204 -0.57 21.86 4.79
C GLY A 204 -0.41 23.37 4.68
N ASN A 205 -1.10 23.98 3.71
CA ASN A 205 -1.21 25.42 3.59
C ASN A 205 -2.51 25.78 2.85
N ALA A 206 -3.50 26.30 3.60
CA ALA A 206 -4.83 26.61 3.06
C ALA A 206 -4.85 27.69 1.97
N SER A 207 -3.75 28.42 1.78
CA SER A 207 -3.61 29.41 0.69
C SER A 207 -3.12 28.80 -0.62
N LEU A 208 -2.65 27.55 -0.61
CA LEU A 208 -2.23 26.82 -1.80
C LEU A 208 -3.37 25.94 -2.33
N ALA A 209 -3.33 25.61 -3.61
CA ALA A 209 -4.24 24.62 -4.18
C ALA A 209 -3.99 23.22 -3.56
N VAL A 210 -5.01 22.37 -3.58
CA VAL A 210 -4.87 20.97 -3.16
C VAL A 210 -3.88 20.26 -4.09
N GLN A 211 -2.90 19.60 -3.50
CA GLN A 211 -1.90 18.79 -4.17
C GLN A 211 -2.01 17.34 -3.69
N GLY A 212 -2.22 16.44 -4.64
CA GLY A 212 -2.03 15.01 -4.45
C GLY A 212 -0.60 14.61 -4.75
N SER A 213 -0.05 13.69 -3.96
CA SER A 213 1.29 13.15 -4.09
C SER A 213 1.36 11.81 -3.37
N TRP A 214 2.54 11.20 -3.31
CA TRP A 214 2.82 10.07 -2.42
C TRP A 214 4.20 10.23 -1.79
N GLY A 215 4.50 9.41 -0.79
CA GLY A 215 5.77 9.46 -0.06
C GLY A 215 6.45 8.11 0.02
N LEU A 216 7.78 8.10 0.06
CA LEU A 216 8.58 6.92 0.34
C LEU A 216 9.43 7.17 1.58
N ILE A 217 9.12 6.48 2.67
CA ILE A 217 9.85 6.58 3.94
C ILE A 217 10.98 5.57 3.98
N THR A 218 12.16 6.00 4.42
CA THR A 218 13.26 5.11 4.84
C THR A 218 13.44 5.26 6.34
N THR A 219 13.45 4.15 7.08
CA THR A 219 13.53 4.18 8.54
C THR A 219 14.12 2.89 9.10
N ASP A 220 14.62 2.90 10.34
CA ASP A 220 15.06 1.67 10.99
C ASP A 220 13.90 0.67 11.18
N ILE A 221 14.17 -0.64 11.03
CA ILE A 221 13.11 -1.69 10.95
C ILE A 221 12.18 -1.76 12.16
N ALA A 222 12.65 -1.31 13.33
CA ALA A 222 11.89 -1.37 14.57
C ALA A 222 10.89 -0.23 14.73
N THR A 223 10.88 0.72 13.80
CA THR A 223 10.02 1.91 13.87
C THR A 223 8.69 1.67 13.17
N THR A 224 7.65 2.36 13.62
CA THR A 224 6.36 2.39 12.94
C THR A 224 6.10 3.80 12.45
N THR A 225 5.74 3.94 11.16
CA THR A 225 5.35 5.23 10.58
C THR A 225 3.89 5.18 10.14
N GLN A 226 3.20 6.31 10.23
CA GLN A 226 1.81 6.44 9.79
C GLN A 226 1.56 7.86 9.28
N ALA A 227 0.67 7.97 8.30
CA ALA A 227 0.10 9.23 7.88
C ALA A 227 -1.29 9.44 8.51
N LEU A 228 -1.68 10.69 8.72
CA LEU A 228 -3.00 11.08 9.19
C LEU A 228 -3.49 12.18 8.26
N PHE A 229 -4.57 11.91 7.54
CA PHE A 229 -5.25 12.95 6.78
C PHE A 229 -6.14 13.74 7.71
N ARG A 230 -6.09 15.05 7.57
CA ARG A 230 -7.02 15.99 8.18
C ARG A 230 -7.63 16.84 7.08
N ARG A 231 -8.94 16.97 7.11
CA ARG A 231 -9.68 17.83 6.21
C ARG A 231 -10.47 18.86 7.00
N ALA A 232 -10.28 20.13 6.69
CA ALA A 232 -11.09 21.22 7.19
C ALA A 232 -12.39 21.30 6.39
N VAL A 233 -13.53 21.49 7.06
CA VAL A 233 -14.79 21.82 6.39
C VAL A 233 -15.37 23.10 7.01
N ALA A 234 -16.57 23.49 6.58
CA ALA A 234 -17.22 24.70 7.08
C ALA A 234 -17.38 24.69 8.62
N ASN A 235 -17.48 25.89 9.20
CA ASN A 235 -17.77 26.10 10.63
C ASN A 235 -16.70 25.53 11.59
N GLY A 236 -15.45 25.39 11.14
CA GLY A 236 -14.34 24.93 11.99
C GLY A 236 -14.44 23.46 12.38
N ILE A 237 -15.15 22.66 11.59
CA ILE A 237 -15.23 21.21 11.76
C ILE A 237 -14.06 20.57 10.99
N TYR A 238 -13.48 19.53 11.57
CA TYR A 238 -12.40 18.76 10.98
C TYR A 238 -12.74 17.27 11.00
N TYR A 239 -12.38 16.58 9.93
CA TYR A 239 -12.42 15.12 9.86
C TYR A 239 -11.01 14.59 9.68
N GLU A 240 -10.72 13.46 10.34
CA GLU A 240 -9.42 12.80 10.23
C GLU A 240 -9.58 11.32 9.90
N ALA A 241 -8.63 10.78 9.16
CA ALA A 241 -8.49 9.35 8.95
C ALA A 241 -7.01 8.95 9.01
N ALA A 242 -6.74 7.88 9.75
CA ALA A 242 -5.41 7.27 9.81
C ALA A 242 -5.15 6.47 8.53
N VAL A 243 -4.00 6.73 7.93
CA VAL A 243 -3.51 6.13 6.69
C VAL A 243 -2.26 5.31 7.02
N PRO A 244 -2.34 3.98 7.03
CA PRO A 244 -1.16 3.17 7.27
C PRO A 244 -0.17 3.36 6.12
N THR A 245 1.12 3.32 6.43
CA THR A 245 2.11 2.96 5.41
C THR A 245 1.83 1.54 4.95
N SER A 246 2.05 1.23 3.68
CA SER A 246 1.86 -0.14 3.17
C SER A 246 3.19 -0.79 2.83
N ASP A 247 3.11 -2.08 2.53
CA ASP A 247 4.17 -2.83 1.86
C ASP A 247 4.05 -2.67 0.34
N GLY A 248 4.94 -3.33 -0.41
CA GLY A 248 4.91 -3.38 -1.87
C GLY A 248 4.30 -4.68 -2.37
N TYR A 249 3.26 -4.58 -3.20
CA TYR A 249 2.52 -5.73 -3.73
C TYR A 249 2.13 -5.49 -5.20
N ASN A 250 1.86 -6.55 -5.94
CA ASN A 250 1.37 -6.47 -7.32
C ASN A 250 -0.10 -6.87 -7.47
N GLU A 251 -0.79 -7.28 -6.41
CA GLU A 251 -2.21 -7.64 -6.42
C GLU A 251 -2.87 -7.19 -5.11
N PHE A 252 -4.08 -6.63 -5.20
CA PHE A 252 -4.81 -6.11 -4.05
C PHE A 252 -6.30 -5.93 -4.35
N VAL A 253 -7.12 -5.94 -3.29
CA VAL A 253 -8.56 -5.71 -3.38
C VAL A 253 -8.99 -4.50 -2.56
N ILE A 254 -9.81 -3.64 -3.16
CA ILE A 254 -10.42 -2.48 -2.50
C ILE A 254 -11.94 -2.67 -2.45
N PRO A 255 -12.59 -2.67 -1.28
CA PRO A 255 -14.04 -2.57 -1.22
C PRO A 255 -14.48 -1.18 -1.67
N PHE A 256 -15.62 -1.08 -2.37
CA PHE A 256 -16.24 0.20 -2.69
C PHE A 256 -17.71 0.26 -2.28
N ASP A 257 -18.15 1.46 -1.90
CA ASP A 257 -19.55 1.80 -1.70
C ASP A 257 -19.84 3.13 -2.40
N ALA A 258 -20.66 3.06 -3.44
CA ALA A 258 -21.14 4.20 -4.22
C ALA A 258 -22.66 4.37 -4.10
N THR A 259 -23.26 3.87 -3.01
CA THR A 259 -24.69 4.03 -2.69
C THR A 259 -24.95 5.34 -1.93
N THR A 260 -26.11 5.46 -1.30
CA THR A 260 -26.45 6.62 -0.46
C THR A 260 -26.26 6.31 1.02
N PHE A 261 -25.74 7.27 1.77
CA PHE A 261 -25.71 7.22 3.23
C PHE A 261 -27.12 7.47 3.78
N LEU A 262 -27.80 6.40 4.19
CA LEU A 262 -29.21 6.42 4.60
C LEU A 262 -29.59 7.53 5.60
N PRO A 263 -28.77 7.86 6.64
CA PRO A 263 -29.16 8.87 7.62
C PRO A 263 -29.35 10.28 7.06
N THR A 264 -28.62 10.65 6.00
CA THR A 264 -28.65 12.01 5.43
C THR A 264 -29.09 12.04 3.96
N GLY A 265 -29.19 10.88 3.30
CA GLY A 265 -29.40 10.78 1.85
C GLY A 265 -28.18 11.20 1.02
N ALA A 266 -27.05 11.53 1.64
CA ALA A 266 -25.85 11.97 0.92
C ALA A 266 -25.27 10.81 0.08
N PRO A 267 -24.72 11.08 -1.12
CA PRO A 267 -24.00 10.06 -1.88
C PRO A 267 -22.76 9.60 -1.12
N LEU A 268 -22.41 8.33 -1.27
CA LEU A 268 -21.13 7.77 -0.83
C LEU A 268 -20.18 7.75 -2.02
N TYR A 269 -18.94 8.15 -1.78
CA TYR A 269 -17.87 8.04 -2.75
C TYR A 269 -16.79 7.12 -2.20
N THR A 270 -16.21 6.33 -3.09
CA THR A 270 -14.98 5.60 -2.83
C THR A 270 -13.89 6.19 -3.71
N GLY A 271 -12.91 6.82 -3.08
CA GLY A 271 -11.69 7.26 -3.74
C GLY A 271 -10.56 6.29 -3.44
N PHE A 272 -9.62 6.15 -4.36
CA PHE A 272 -8.39 5.41 -4.10
C PHE A 272 -7.20 6.09 -4.77
N ALA A 273 -6.03 5.78 -4.25
CA ALA A 273 -4.76 6.23 -4.80
C ALA A 273 -3.77 5.07 -4.88
N ILE A 274 -2.89 5.11 -5.87
CA ILE A 274 -1.89 4.09 -6.16
C ILE A 274 -0.57 4.79 -6.50
N ALA A 275 0.51 4.34 -5.87
CA ALA A 275 1.87 4.78 -6.12
C ALA A 275 2.66 3.66 -6.82
N ASN A 276 3.36 4.01 -7.91
CA ASN A 276 4.30 3.13 -8.57
C ASN A 276 5.62 3.09 -7.78
N LEU A 277 5.99 1.93 -7.25
CA LEU A 277 7.22 1.78 -6.48
C LEU A 277 8.44 1.52 -7.37
N ASN A 278 8.24 1.35 -8.67
CA ASN A 278 9.29 1.14 -9.66
C ASN A 278 9.98 2.46 -10.03
N PRO A 279 11.29 2.60 -9.76
CA PRO A 279 12.03 3.82 -10.03
C PRO A 279 12.49 3.99 -11.48
N SER A 280 12.32 2.98 -12.33
CA SER A 280 12.88 2.96 -13.69
C SER A 280 11.92 2.48 -14.78
N GLY A 281 10.80 1.86 -14.41
CA GLY A 281 9.76 1.38 -15.31
C GLY A 281 8.41 1.98 -14.97
N ALA A 282 7.56 2.11 -16.00
CA ALA A 282 6.17 2.45 -15.81
C ALA A 282 5.41 1.28 -15.14
N ALA A 283 4.31 1.58 -14.44
CA ALA A 283 3.38 0.58 -13.93
C ALA A 283 2.12 0.54 -14.78
N HIS A 284 1.66 -0.67 -15.08
CA HIS A 284 0.40 -0.96 -15.73
C HIS A 284 -0.52 -1.67 -14.75
N ILE A 285 -1.55 -0.95 -14.26
CA ILE A 285 -2.50 -1.46 -13.28
C ILE A 285 -3.86 -1.69 -13.95
N VAL A 286 -4.45 -2.87 -13.71
CA VAL A 286 -5.78 -3.23 -14.17
C VAL A 286 -6.64 -3.56 -12.96
N CYS A 287 -7.79 -2.89 -12.81
CA CYS A 287 -8.77 -3.18 -11.77
C CYS A 287 -10.09 -3.66 -12.37
N THR A 288 -10.54 -4.84 -11.96
CA THR A 288 -11.83 -5.40 -12.30
C THR A 288 -12.84 -5.09 -11.20
N ALA A 289 -13.88 -4.32 -11.52
CA ALA A 289 -14.96 -4.09 -10.58
C ALA A 289 -15.93 -5.29 -10.56
N ARG A 290 -16.32 -5.71 -9.37
CA ARG A 290 -17.37 -6.71 -9.14
C ARG A 290 -18.43 -6.13 -8.21
N ASP A 291 -19.70 -6.45 -8.44
CA ASP A 291 -20.75 -6.11 -7.48
C ASP A 291 -20.77 -7.06 -6.26
N GLN A 292 -21.68 -6.83 -5.33
CA GLN A 292 -21.86 -7.64 -4.12
C GLN A 292 -22.15 -9.14 -4.38
N SER A 293 -22.55 -9.52 -5.59
CA SER A 293 -22.76 -10.91 -6.00
C SER A 293 -21.54 -11.53 -6.70
N GLY A 294 -20.46 -10.76 -6.88
CA GLY A 294 -19.27 -11.16 -7.62
C GLY A 294 -19.36 -10.94 -9.13
N THR A 295 -20.47 -10.35 -9.62
CA THR A 295 -20.68 -10.11 -11.04
C THR A 295 -19.81 -8.95 -11.52
N VAL A 296 -19.06 -9.15 -12.61
CA VAL A 296 -18.19 -8.12 -13.20
C VAL A 296 -19.02 -6.93 -13.69
N ILE A 297 -18.58 -5.73 -13.33
CA ILE A 297 -19.10 -4.47 -13.82
C ILE A 297 -18.11 -3.94 -14.88
N PRO A 298 -18.42 -4.05 -16.19
CA PRO A 298 -17.48 -3.69 -17.24
C PRO A 298 -17.22 -2.18 -17.28
N ASN A 299 -15.99 -1.80 -17.64
CA ASN A 299 -15.56 -0.40 -17.84
C ASN A 299 -15.81 0.51 -16.63
N ALA A 300 -15.77 -0.05 -15.42
CA ALA A 300 -16.09 0.70 -14.21
C ALA A 300 -14.98 1.66 -13.78
N VAL A 301 -13.72 1.25 -13.98
CA VAL A 301 -12.53 1.95 -13.52
C VAL A 301 -11.46 1.83 -14.60
N THR A 302 -10.76 2.92 -14.89
CA THR A 302 -9.60 2.94 -15.78
C THR A 302 -8.49 3.70 -15.08
N ILE A 303 -7.33 3.07 -14.96
CA ILE A 303 -6.14 3.67 -14.36
C ILE A 303 -5.15 3.92 -15.52
N PRO A 304 -4.64 5.15 -15.68
CA PRO A 304 -3.61 5.41 -16.68
C PRO A 304 -2.32 4.65 -16.32
N SER A 305 -1.45 4.43 -17.30
CA SER A 305 -0.10 3.97 -16.98
C SER A 305 0.60 5.01 -16.10
N LEU A 306 1.21 4.56 -15.01
CA LEU A 306 1.94 5.43 -14.11
C LEU A 306 3.40 5.46 -14.54
N ASN A 307 3.96 6.66 -14.68
CA ASN A 307 5.39 6.83 -14.92
C ASN A 307 6.24 6.17 -13.81
N PRO A 308 7.54 5.96 -14.01
CA PRO A 308 8.44 5.59 -12.91
C PRO A 308 8.25 6.53 -11.72
N LEU A 309 8.04 5.98 -10.51
CA LEU A 309 7.67 6.73 -9.29
C LEU A 309 6.38 7.56 -9.38
N GLY A 310 5.59 7.38 -10.44
CA GLY A 310 4.33 8.09 -10.64
C GLY A 310 3.25 7.67 -9.66
N HIS A 311 2.18 8.46 -9.64
CA HIS A 311 1.07 8.28 -8.72
C HIS A 311 -0.25 8.63 -9.42
N TYR A 312 -1.32 7.98 -8.98
CA TYR A 312 -2.68 8.24 -9.42
C TYR A 312 -3.60 8.32 -8.22
N ALA A 313 -4.53 9.28 -8.22
CA ALA A 313 -5.64 9.34 -7.28
C ALA A 313 -6.95 9.62 -8.05
N GLY A 314 -8.01 8.88 -7.72
CA GLY A 314 -9.31 9.05 -8.37
C GLY A 314 -10.47 8.59 -7.51
N TYR A 315 -11.63 9.24 -7.68
CA TYR A 315 -12.87 8.94 -6.95
C TYR A 315 -14.14 8.98 -7.82
N SER A 316 -14.00 9.41 -9.07
CA SER A 316 -15.14 9.58 -9.98
C SER A 316 -15.32 8.34 -10.85
N PHE A 317 -16.24 7.48 -10.44
CA PHE A 317 -16.56 6.22 -11.14
C PHE A 317 -18.06 6.11 -11.40
N PRO A 318 -18.62 6.82 -12.40
CA PRO A 318 -20.07 6.92 -12.61
C PRO A 318 -20.78 5.57 -12.83
N VAL A 319 -20.07 4.60 -13.41
CA VAL A 319 -20.61 3.23 -13.64
C VAL A 319 -20.88 2.50 -12.32
N LEU A 320 -20.19 2.88 -11.24
CA LEU A 320 -20.37 2.30 -9.92
C LEU A 320 -21.52 2.95 -9.12
N THR A 321 -22.08 4.07 -9.58
CA THR A 321 -23.13 4.80 -8.85
C THR A 321 -24.30 3.88 -8.50
N GLY A 322 -24.70 3.89 -7.22
CA GLY A 322 -25.76 3.05 -6.68
C GLY A 322 -25.35 1.60 -6.39
N LYS A 323 -24.07 1.25 -6.50
CA LYS A 323 -23.57 -0.13 -6.30
C LYS A 323 -22.59 -0.23 -5.14
N ARG A 324 -22.38 -1.47 -4.69
CA ARG A 324 -21.34 -1.91 -3.74
C ARG A 324 -20.64 -3.12 -4.30
N GLY A 325 -19.40 -3.31 -3.92
CA GLY A 325 -18.64 -4.50 -4.24
C GLY A 325 -17.15 -4.28 -4.06
N THR A 326 -16.34 -4.83 -4.96
CA THR A 326 -14.88 -4.82 -4.88
C THR A 326 -14.24 -4.35 -6.18
N LEU A 327 -13.06 -3.75 -6.05
CA LEU A 327 -12.10 -3.55 -7.14
C LEU A 327 -10.97 -4.55 -6.91
N ASP A 328 -10.84 -5.49 -7.82
CA ASP A 328 -9.82 -6.54 -7.83
C ASP A 328 -8.71 -6.11 -8.80
N CYS A 329 -7.56 -5.72 -8.26
CA CYS A 329 -6.51 -4.99 -8.96
C CYS A 329 -5.22 -5.80 -9.06
N SER A 330 -4.62 -5.80 -10.25
CA SER A 330 -3.29 -6.38 -10.51
C SER A 330 -2.38 -5.36 -11.22
N ALA A 331 -1.08 -5.46 -10.96
CA ALA A 331 -0.04 -4.64 -11.54
C ALA A 331 1.11 -5.51 -12.06
N ASP A 332 1.83 -5.02 -13.07
CA ASP A 332 3.02 -5.66 -13.63
C ASP A 332 4.31 -5.33 -12.85
N THR A 333 4.20 -4.51 -11.82
CA THR A 333 5.28 -4.13 -10.89
C THR A 333 4.72 -3.95 -9.48
N LEU A 334 5.59 -3.87 -8.47
CA LEU A 334 5.15 -3.55 -7.12
C LEU A 334 4.61 -2.12 -7.02
N VAL A 335 3.43 -1.99 -6.40
CA VAL A 335 2.71 -0.75 -6.13
C VAL A 335 2.34 -0.68 -4.64
N SER A 336 1.87 0.49 -4.24
CA SER A 336 1.26 0.75 -2.92
C SER A 336 -0.05 1.49 -3.14
N ALA A 337 -1.10 1.18 -2.37
CA ALA A 337 -2.42 1.76 -2.55
C ALA A 337 -3.09 2.15 -1.22
N ILE A 338 -4.06 3.06 -1.31
CA ILE A 338 -5.00 3.42 -0.26
C ILE A 338 -6.40 3.57 -0.85
N ALA A 339 -7.43 3.30 -0.05
CA ALA A 339 -8.80 3.65 -0.35
C ALA A 339 -9.43 4.48 0.77
N LEU A 340 -10.28 5.44 0.39
CA LEU A 340 -11.07 6.29 1.26
C LEU A 340 -12.55 6.17 0.92
N ARG A 341 -13.38 6.13 1.95
CA ARG A 341 -14.84 6.31 1.83
C ARG A 341 -15.22 7.70 2.29
N VAL A 342 -15.99 8.42 1.48
CA VAL A 342 -16.46 9.78 1.78
C VAL A 342 -17.99 9.80 1.81
N ILE A 343 -18.56 10.48 2.81
CA ILE A 343 -19.99 10.75 2.94
C ILE A 343 -20.24 12.16 2.40
N GLY A 344 -20.98 12.26 1.29
CA GLY A 344 -21.20 13.51 0.59
C GLY A 344 -19.87 14.13 0.19
N THR A 345 -19.63 15.36 0.65
CA THR A 345 -18.40 16.11 0.37
C THR A 345 -17.67 16.49 1.64
N GLU A 346 -17.86 15.79 2.77
CA GLU A 346 -17.36 16.22 4.09
C GLU A 346 -16.61 15.09 4.81
N ALA A 347 -17.34 14.22 5.50
CA ALA A 347 -16.77 13.19 6.37
C ALA A 347 -16.14 12.05 5.57
N PHE A 348 -14.98 11.58 6.00
CA PHE A 348 -14.28 10.48 5.34
C PHE A 348 -13.63 9.53 6.35
N SER A 349 -13.32 8.33 5.88
CA SER A 349 -12.61 7.30 6.63
C SER A 349 -11.78 6.44 5.68
N THR A 350 -10.76 5.78 6.20
CA THR A 350 -9.97 4.81 5.43
C THR A 350 -10.73 3.51 5.26
N LEU A 351 -10.63 2.95 4.06
CA LEU A 351 -11.03 1.58 3.75
C LEU A 351 -9.79 0.69 3.73
N PRO A 352 -9.93 -0.61 4.05
CA PRO A 352 -8.81 -1.53 3.94
C PRO A 352 -8.40 -1.69 2.47
N VAL A 353 -7.10 -1.77 2.24
CA VAL A 353 -6.56 -2.40 1.04
C VAL A 353 -6.17 -3.82 1.44
N ILE A 354 -6.86 -4.79 0.85
CA ILE A 354 -6.71 -6.19 1.21
C ILE A 354 -5.63 -6.77 0.31
N VAL A 355 -4.52 -7.15 0.93
CA VAL A 355 -3.41 -7.88 0.32
C VAL A 355 -3.44 -9.28 0.91
N ASN A 356 -3.57 -10.30 0.06
CA ASN A 356 -3.65 -11.71 0.44
C ASN A 356 -4.84 -12.13 1.35
N ASP A 357 -5.56 -13.17 0.93
CA ASP A 357 -5.72 -14.38 1.77
C ASP A 357 -5.83 -15.56 0.76
N PRO A 358 -5.17 -16.71 1.00
CA PRO A 358 -4.86 -17.75 0.02
C PRO A 358 -6.05 -18.55 -0.53
#